data_AF-A0A354GWT0-F1
#
_entry.id   AF-A0A354GWT0-F1
#
_cell.length_a   1.000
_cell.length_b   1.000
_cell.length_c   1.000
_cell.angle_alpha   90.00
_cell.angle_beta   90.00
_cell.angle_gamma   90.00
#
_symmetry.space_group_name_H-M   'P 1'
#
loop_
_entity.id
_entity.type
_entity.pdbx_description
1 polymer ?
#
loop_
_entity_poly.entity_id
_entity_poly.type
_entity_poly.pdbx_seq_one_letter_code
_entity_poly.pdbx_strand_id
1 'polypeptide(L)'
;MTIELTKEQRDIGRDNYVRTTEGLTRRGFMKSLVAGAAVVPVSAAVYFGYESLHGKPVKAALIGGGDEGGVLVGAHNPEYLQFIAVCDIRPSNMTRIFNGDPKVPALRKGLIPMYGANDANRIRRYTDYNEMLSKESEIEAVVIATPLFWHAKMAIDAMLAGQKRGRPIHVLCEKLMGWNISLCKKMCQVAEATGSILSIGHQRHYSMLYAHATEILKNDVLGDVKYIRALWHRNNAWPYLPDEKEKDNLVKEVVQPFYKDGWFNPVFHEDYDALQGKIKDYGYDSVEELVRWRCTNETGGGLMAELGSHQLDACSIFLGHIHPIAVTGVGGKYFYGRPPSDGETNDYGFKTNFNDRDCDDHVSLIYEFPGKNHPRGPARPDGSHGSDANDIVLVTYSSINTNGFESYGECVTGTRGTMVVEREASVMLYPEKNPAIKGPADPRAITVTVDPAGTGKPALDSSSTWGPAVSAGGAGAGPTGGAAGVEISRGYKEEIEDFAFCVRQWQKGLEYKKQRLPRCPGEVAMVDAIIALTANQAMQKRQRIEFKDAWFDPNKTDVPDGDTTPKIPVA
;
A
#
# COMPACT_ATOMS: atom_id res chain seq x y z
N MET A 1 8.28 -11.85 10.87
CA MET A 1 7.16 -12.80 10.99
C MET A 1 7.53 -13.93 11.93
N THR A 2 6.54 -14.71 12.38
CA THR A 2 6.66 -15.94 13.19
C THR A 2 7.27 -17.12 12.44
N ILE A 3 8.50 -16.92 11.98
CA ILE A 3 9.51 -17.96 12.09
C ILE A 3 10.54 -17.33 13.04
N GLU A 4 10.73 -17.89 14.23
CA GLU A 4 11.67 -17.40 15.23
C GLU A 4 13.10 -17.77 14.82
N LEU A 5 13.56 -17.11 13.75
CA LEU A 5 14.83 -17.35 13.11
C LEU A 5 15.93 -16.66 13.91
N THR A 6 16.92 -17.44 14.34
CA THR A 6 18.17 -16.91 14.90
C THR A 6 18.85 -15.96 13.89
N LYS A 7 19.74 -15.09 14.36
CA LYS A 7 20.53 -14.21 13.47
C LYS A 7 21.20 -15.02 12.35
N GLU A 8 21.79 -16.17 12.68
CA GLU A 8 22.44 -17.07 11.73
C GLU A 8 21.45 -17.61 10.68
N GLN A 9 20.27 -18.08 11.09
CA GLN A 9 19.25 -18.56 10.14
C GLN A 9 18.73 -17.44 9.22
N ARG A 10 18.62 -16.20 9.74
CA ARG A 10 18.24 -15.02 8.94
C ARG A 10 19.33 -14.66 7.93
N ASP A 11 20.60 -14.71 8.33
CA ASP A 11 21.72 -14.42 7.44
C ASP A 11 21.89 -15.51 6.37
N ILE A 12 21.78 -16.79 6.72
CA ILE A 12 21.71 -17.91 5.74
C ILE A 12 20.55 -17.69 4.75
N GLY A 13 19.38 -17.27 5.23
CA GLY A 13 18.22 -16.97 4.37
C GLY A 13 18.49 -15.85 3.36
N ARG A 14 19.24 -14.81 3.74
CA ARG A 14 19.66 -13.72 2.85
C ARG A 14 20.71 -14.19 1.84
N ASP A 15 21.73 -14.92 2.29
CA ASP A 15 22.78 -15.48 1.42
C ASP A 15 22.18 -16.44 0.38
N ASN A 16 21.18 -17.22 0.77
CA ASN A 16 20.42 -18.09 -0.12
C ASN A 16 19.64 -17.32 -1.18
N TYR A 17 19.01 -16.20 -0.80
CA TYR A 17 18.29 -15.32 -1.71
C TYR A 17 19.24 -14.67 -2.73
N VAL A 18 20.30 -14.00 -2.27
CA VAL A 18 21.28 -13.30 -3.13
C VAL A 18 21.96 -14.27 -4.10
N ARG A 19 22.44 -15.42 -3.62
CA ARG A 19 23.08 -16.44 -4.46
C ARG A 19 22.11 -17.02 -5.50
N THR A 20 20.83 -17.13 -5.16
CA THR A 20 19.80 -17.59 -6.10
C THR A 20 19.52 -16.54 -7.17
N THR A 21 19.31 -15.27 -6.82
CA THR A 21 19.03 -14.21 -7.80
C THR A 21 20.24 -13.90 -8.69
N GLU A 22 21.46 -13.96 -8.17
CA GLU A 22 22.69 -14.00 -9.00
C GLU A 22 22.69 -15.19 -9.97
N GLY A 23 22.30 -16.37 -9.48
CA GLY A 23 22.19 -17.58 -10.28
C GLY A 23 21.07 -17.53 -11.34
N LEU A 24 20.03 -16.73 -11.13
CA LEU A 24 18.95 -16.51 -12.10
C LEU A 24 19.33 -15.45 -13.13
N THR A 25 19.79 -14.27 -12.72
CA THR A 25 20.23 -13.18 -13.63
C THR A 25 21.34 -13.64 -14.60
N ARG A 26 22.27 -14.49 -14.16
CA ARG A 26 23.30 -15.13 -15.02
C ARG A 26 22.77 -16.12 -16.06
N ARG A 27 21.55 -16.65 -15.91
CA ARG A 27 20.92 -17.64 -16.81
C ARG A 27 19.71 -17.09 -17.60
N GLY A 28 18.99 -16.12 -17.03
CA GLY A 28 17.70 -15.62 -17.51
C GLY A 28 17.76 -14.38 -18.41
N PHE A 29 18.94 -14.00 -18.91
CA PHE A 29 19.17 -12.83 -19.79
C PHE A 29 18.88 -11.47 -19.12
N MET A 30 19.86 -10.93 -18.38
CA MET A 30 20.02 -9.46 -18.27
C MET A 30 20.70 -8.92 -19.56
N LYS A 31 20.15 -9.29 -20.73
CA LYS A 31 20.84 -9.34 -22.03
C LYS A 31 21.05 -7.99 -22.76
N SER A 32 20.79 -6.88 -22.07
CA SER A 32 21.01 -5.51 -22.55
C SER A 32 22.43 -4.99 -22.28
N LEU A 33 23.47 -5.75 -22.64
CA LEU A 33 24.81 -5.23 -22.98
C LEU A 33 25.65 -6.31 -23.71
N VAL A 34 26.63 -5.87 -24.48
CA VAL A 34 27.46 -6.72 -25.36
C VAL A 34 28.45 -7.57 -24.55
N ALA A 35 28.84 -8.73 -25.09
CA ALA A 35 29.69 -9.73 -24.44
C ALA A 35 30.97 -9.14 -23.81
N GLY A 36 31.09 -9.22 -22.48
CA GLY A 36 32.29 -8.77 -21.76
C GLY A 36 32.14 -8.58 -20.25
N ALA A 37 31.96 -9.67 -19.50
CA ALA A 37 32.33 -9.80 -18.07
C ALA A 37 32.10 -8.58 -17.12
N ALA A 38 30.90 -8.01 -17.08
CA ALA A 38 30.45 -7.15 -15.99
C ALA A 38 28.95 -7.34 -15.73
N VAL A 39 28.54 -7.48 -14.46
CA VAL A 39 27.13 -7.36 -14.07
C VAL A 39 26.86 -5.88 -13.82
N VAL A 40 26.32 -5.19 -14.83
CA VAL A 40 25.88 -3.80 -14.68
C VAL A 40 24.54 -3.81 -13.94
N PRO A 41 24.40 -3.12 -12.79
CA PRO A 41 23.11 -3.06 -12.10
C PRO A 41 22.08 -2.34 -12.98
N VAL A 42 20.99 -3.03 -13.30
CA VAL A 42 19.85 -2.45 -14.01
C VAL A 42 19.21 -1.39 -13.12
N SER A 43 19.04 -0.16 -13.62
CA SER A 43 18.29 0.86 -12.88
C SER A 43 16.80 0.49 -12.85
N ALA A 44 16.10 0.91 -11.80
CA ALA A 44 14.67 0.63 -11.66
C ALA A 44 13.87 1.08 -12.90
N ALA A 45 14.21 2.25 -13.47
CA ALA A 45 13.67 2.74 -14.73
C ALA A 45 13.79 1.71 -15.88
N VAL A 46 14.99 1.18 -16.14
CA VAL A 46 15.22 0.19 -17.21
C VAL A 46 14.52 -1.15 -16.90
N TYR A 47 14.42 -1.56 -15.64
CA TYR A 47 13.69 -2.78 -15.26
C TYR A 47 12.17 -2.63 -15.43
N PHE A 48 11.58 -1.50 -15.03
CA PHE A 48 10.15 -1.22 -15.18
C PHE A 48 9.78 -0.73 -16.60
N GLY A 49 10.76 -0.44 -17.44
CA GLY A 49 10.59 -0.12 -18.86
C GLY A 49 10.26 1.34 -19.16
N TYR A 50 10.70 2.27 -18.30
CA TYR A 50 10.62 3.71 -18.54
C TYR A 50 12.02 4.35 -18.65
N GLU A 51 12.08 5.57 -19.17
CA GLU A 51 13.31 6.34 -19.34
C GLU A 51 13.05 7.83 -19.04
N SER A 52 14.13 8.62 -19.00
CA SER A 52 14.06 10.08 -18.79
C SER A 52 13.10 10.76 -19.78
N LEU A 53 12.28 11.69 -19.30
CA LEU A 53 11.29 12.35 -20.15
C LEU A 53 11.92 13.15 -21.30
N HIS A 54 11.58 12.79 -22.53
CA HIS A 54 11.81 13.63 -23.71
C HIS A 54 10.79 14.77 -23.75
N GLY A 55 11.10 15.91 -23.15
CA GLY A 55 10.28 17.12 -23.25
C GLY A 55 10.18 17.91 -21.95
N LYS A 56 8.96 18.27 -21.55
CA LYS A 56 8.68 18.98 -20.30
C LYS A 56 8.06 18.03 -19.27
N PRO A 57 8.33 18.21 -17.97
CA PRO A 57 7.62 17.50 -16.89
C PRO A 57 6.10 17.62 -17.00
N VAL A 58 5.37 16.64 -16.49
CA VAL A 58 3.90 16.64 -16.43
C VAL A 58 3.42 17.64 -15.40
N LYS A 59 2.61 18.62 -15.80
CA LYS A 59 2.02 19.59 -14.88
C LYS A 59 0.87 18.94 -14.11
N ALA A 60 1.09 18.70 -12.82
CA ALA A 60 0.13 18.05 -11.94
C ALA A 60 -0.46 19.01 -10.91
N ALA A 61 -1.60 18.64 -10.34
CA ALA A 61 -2.08 19.20 -9.09
C ALA A 61 -2.23 18.10 -8.04
N LEU A 62 -1.90 18.43 -6.78
CA LEU A 62 -2.14 17.54 -5.63
C LEU A 62 -3.51 17.83 -5.04
N ILE A 63 -4.29 16.79 -4.74
CA ILE A 63 -5.54 16.87 -3.99
C ILE A 63 -5.37 16.01 -2.74
N GLY A 64 -5.35 16.64 -1.56
CA GLY A 64 -4.95 16.01 -0.29
C GLY A 64 -3.47 16.23 0.02
N GLY A 65 -3.17 17.24 0.85
CA GLY A 65 -1.85 17.53 1.41
C GLY A 65 -1.58 16.81 2.75
N GLY A 66 -2.25 15.69 2.97
CA GLY A 66 -2.18 14.90 4.19
C GLY A 66 -0.91 14.06 4.33
N ASP A 67 -0.96 13.09 5.24
CA ASP A 67 0.17 12.22 5.57
C ASP A 67 0.77 11.47 4.36
N GLU A 68 -0.07 11.05 3.40
CA GLU A 68 0.37 10.34 2.18
C GLU A 68 0.70 11.32 1.04
N GLY A 69 -0.07 12.41 0.87
CA GLY A 69 0.29 13.50 -0.05
C GLY A 69 1.68 14.06 0.25
N GLY A 70 2.07 14.12 1.52
CA GLY A 70 3.43 14.43 1.95
C GLY A 70 4.49 13.42 1.50
N VAL A 71 4.18 12.11 1.49
CA VAL A 71 5.06 11.05 0.95
C VAL A 71 5.23 11.22 -0.56
N LEU A 72 4.14 11.41 -1.30
CA LEU A 72 4.15 11.61 -2.74
C LEU A 72 4.94 12.89 -3.13
N VAL A 73 4.78 13.99 -2.38
CA VAL A 73 5.63 15.19 -2.51
C VAL A 73 7.09 14.94 -2.11
N GLY A 74 7.37 14.04 -1.17
CA GLY A 74 8.74 13.63 -0.86
C GLY A 74 9.39 12.71 -1.90
N ALA A 75 8.59 11.94 -2.64
CA ALA A 75 9.05 10.90 -3.57
C ALA A 75 9.11 11.34 -5.05
N HIS A 76 8.23 12.26 -5.49
CA HIS A 76 8.17 12.69 -6.88
C HIS A 76 9.49 13.28 -7.39
N ASN A 77 9.77 13.11 -8.68
CA ASN A 77 10.88 13.76 -9.37
C ASN A 77 10.36 14.98 -10.18
N PRO A 78 10.79 16.22 -9.87
CA PRO A 78 10.46 17.43 -10.63
C PRO A 78 10.89 17.43 -12.11
N GLU A 79 11.73 16.49 -12.55
CA GLU A 79 12.06 16.25 -13.97
C GLU A 79 10.97 15.45 -14.70
N TYR A 80 10.13 14.71 -13.95
CA TYR A 80 9.05 13.89 -14.49
C TYR A 80 7.67 14.53 -14.27
N LEU A 81 7.39 15.00 -13.05
CA LEU A 81 6.10 15.57 -12.66
C LEU A 81 6.32 16.82 -11.82
N GLN A 82 5.62 17.91 -12.14
CA GLN A 82 5.70 19.19 -11.44
C GLN A 82 4.36 19.61 -10.88
N PHE A 83 4.28 19.81 -9.57
CA PHE A 83 3.07 20.31 -8.92
C PHE A 83 2.92 21.82 -9.19
N ILE A 84 1.85 22.20 -9.90
CA ILE A 84 1.50 23.61 -10.17
C ILE A 84 0.38 24.14 -9.28
N ALA A 85 -0.39 23.25 -8.64
CA ALA A 85 -1.43 23.58 -7.67
C ALA A 85 -1.58 22.50 -6.58
N VAL A 86 -2.12 22.89 -5.43
CA VAL A 86 -2.45 22.03 -4.29
C VAL A 86 -3.84 22.38 -3.77
N CYS A 87 -4.67 21.36 -3.55
CA CYS A 87 -5.97 21.47 -2.89
C CYS A 87 -5.98 20.68 -1.58
N ASP A 88 -6.16 21.36 -0.44
CA ASP A 88 -6.48 20.75 0.86
C ASP A 88 -7.30 21.76 1.68
N ILE A 89 -8.29 21.26 2.44
CA ILE A 89 -9.19 22.09 3.25
C ILE A 89 -8.63 22.42 4.63
N ARG A 90 -7.66 21.63 5.13
CA ARG A 90 -7.04 21.79 6.45
C ARG A 90 -5.86 22.76 6.39
N PRO A 91 -5.87 23.90 7.10
CA PRO A 91 -4.73 24.81 7.14
C PRO A 91 -3.44 24.14 7.62
N SER A 92 -3.52 23.19 8.56
CA SER A 92 -2.35 22.45 9.06
C SER A 92 -1.69 21.59 7.98
N ASN A 93 -2.48 20.91 7.13
CA ASN A 93 -1.97 20.19 5.96
C ASN A 93 -1.39 21.16 4.93
N MET A 94 -2.09 22.27 4.62
CA MET A 94 -1.62 23.27 3.66
C MET A 94 -0.29 23.92 4.11
N THR A 95 -0.08 24.12 5.40
CA THR A 95 1.20 24.56 5.97
C THR A 95 2.27 23.46 5.85
N ARG A 96 1.94 22.22 6.23
CA ARG A 96 2.87 21.08 6.23
C ARG A 96 3.31 20.64 4.84
N ILE A 97 2.42 20.64 3.84
CA ILE A 97 2.74 20.19 2.49
C ILE A 97 3.69 21.15 1.75
N PHE A 98 3.70 22.44 2.14
CA PHE A 98 4.70 23.39 1.66
C PHE A 98 6.02 23.31 2.45
N ASN A 99 5.98 23.25 3.79
CA ASN A 99 7.17 23.33 4.63
C ASN A 99 7.92 22.00 4.86
N GLY A 100 7.22 20.87 4.70
CA GLY A 100 7.68 19.54 5.11
C GLY A 100 7.15 19.13 6.50
N ASP A 101 7.18 17.82 6.79
CA ASP A 101 6.84 17.27 8.10
C ASP A 101 8.12 17.12 8.95
N PRO A 102 8.35 17.95 9.99
CA PRO A 102 9.58 17.91 10.77
C PRO A 102 9.75 16.61 11.58
N LYS A 103 8.70 15.78 11.69
CA LYS A 103 8.77 14.47 12.36
C LYS A 103 9.35 13.39 11.45
N VAL A 104 9.26 13.55 10.12
CA VAL A 104 9.75 12.60 9.10
C VAL A 104 10.31 13.30 7.84
N PRO A 105 11.26 14.26 7.98
CA PRO A 105 11.61 15.20 6.91
C PRO A 105 12.23 14.55 5.67
N ALA A 106 12.90 13.40 5.82
CA ALA A 106 13.43 12.63 4.68
C ALA A 106 12.33 12.04 3.79
N LEU A 107 11.18 11.69 4.38
CA LEU A 107 10.04 11.07 3.69
C LEU A 107 9.01 12.10 3.23
N ARG A 108 8.76 13.15 4.03
CA ARG A 108 7.78 14.21 3.75
C ARG A 108 8.46 15.56 3.63
N LYS A 109 9.24 15.71 2.56
CA LYS A 109 10.14 16.86 2.33
C LYS A 109 9.39 18.19 2.19
N GLY A 110 8.18 18.18 1.64
CA GLY A 110 7.40 19.38 1.34
C GLY A 110 7.89 20.13 0.10
N LEU A 111 7.05 21.03 -0.43
CA LEU A 111 7.29 21.69 -1.71
C LEU A 111 8.43 22.72 -1.66
N ILE A 112 8.63 23.43 -0.55
CA ILE A 112 9.70 24.44 -0.43
C ILE A 112 11.09 23.80 -0.49
N PRO A 113 11.38 22.67 0.21
CA PRO A 113 12.63 21.93 0.01
C PRO A 113 12.77 21.25 -1.36
N MET A 114 11.68 20.87 -2.03
CA MET A 114 11.73 20.19 -3.34
C MET A 114 11.92 21.14 -4.54
N TYR A 115 11.36 22.35 -4.48
CA TYR A 115 11.40 23.33 -5.58
C TYR A 115 12.23 24.59 -5.28
N GLY A 116 12.61 24.80 -4.02
CA GLY A 116 13.09 26.09 -3.54
C GLY A 116 11.94 27.09 -3.33
N ALA A 117 12.12 28.03 -2.39
CA ALA A 117 11.04 28.92 -1.95
C ALA A 117 10.41 29.77 -3.07
N ASN A 118 11.19 30.22 -4.06
CA ASN A 118 10.71 31.07 -5.15
C ASN A 118 9.74 30.35 -6.09
N ASP A 119 10.01 29.08 -6.42
CA ASP A 119 9.16 28.28 -7.30
C ASP A 119 8.03 27.59 -6.53
N ALA A 120 8.27 27.17 -5.29
CA ALA A 120 7.20 26.71 -4.40
C ALA A 120 6.13 27.81 -4.19
N ASN A 121 6.51 29.09 -4.09
CA ASN A 121 5.57 30.22 -3.99
C ASN A 121 4.75 30.46 -5.28
N ARG A 122 5.07 29.80 -6.41
CA ARG A 122 4.26 29.84 -7.65
C ARG A 122 3.20 28.74 -7.69
N ILE A 123 3.24 27.77 -6.77
CA ILE A 123 2.30 26.66 -6.65
C ILE A 123 1.02 27.16 -6.00
N ARG A 124 -0.10 27.09 -6.72
CA ARG A 124 -1.36 27.76 -6.38
C ARG A 124 -2.15 26.94 -5.36
N ARG A 125 -2.74 27.59 -4.36
CA ARG A 125 -3.39 26.95 -3.20
C ARG A 125 -4.91 27.07 -3.29
N TYR A 126 -5.61 25.96 -3.06
CA TYR A 126 -7.06 25.84 -3.15
C TYR A 126 -7.65 25.06 -1.98
N THR A 127 -8.93 25.31 -1.70
CA THR A 127 -9.77 24.50 -0.78
C THR A 127 -10.95 23.82 -1.50
N ASP A 128 -11.20 24.14 -2.77
CA ASP A 128 -12.09 23.38 -3.65
C ASP A 128 -11.33 22.92 -4.90
N TYR A 129 -11.40 21.63 -5.19
CA TYR A 129 -10.78 21.03 -6.38
C TYR A 129 -11.55 21.36 -7.65
N ASN A 130 -12.85 21.70 -7.59
CA ASN A 130 -13.62 22.13 -8.75
C ASN A 130 -13.21 23.54 -9.17
N GLU A 131 -13.08 24.47 -8.22
CA GLU A 131 -12.46 25.78 -8.43
C GLU A 131 -11.05 25.63 -9.05
N MET A 132 -10.18 24.82 -8.43
CA MET A 132 -8.83 24.52 -8.93
C MET A 132 -8.89 24.01 -10.37
N LEU A 133 -9.65 22.95 -10.65
CA LEU A 133 -9.79 22.39 -11.99
C LEU A 133 -10.31 23.45 -12.98
N SER A 134 -11.27 24.30 -12.60
CA SER A 134 -11.85 25.31 -13.48
C SER A 134 -10.89 26.43 -13.87
N LYS A 135 -10.01 26.84 -12.96
CA LYS A 135 -9.03 27.93 -13.17
C LYS A 135 -7.74 27.43 -13.81
N GLU A 136 -7.28 26.26 -13.42
CA GLU A 136 -5.97 25.71 -13.80
C GLU A 136 -6.04 24.97 -15.14
N SER A 137 -6.13 25.73 -16.24
CA SER A 137 -6.12 25.21 -17.62
C SER A 137 -4.83 24.45 -17.98
N GLU A 138 -3.74 24.70 -17.25
CA GLU A 138 -2.44 24.06 -17.43
C GLU A 138 -2.34 22.63 -16.85
N ILE A 139 -3.31 22.17 -16.04
CA ILE A 139 -3.26 20.83 -15.43
C ILE A 139 -3.29 19.73 -16.51
N GLU A 140 -2.33 18.82 -16.45
CA GLU A 140 -2.23 17.61 -17.26
C GLU A 140 -2.56 16.36 -16.44
N ALA A 141 -2.28 16.35 -15.14
CA ALA A 141 -2.62 15.25 -14.24
C ALA A 141 -3.10 15.73 -12.86
N VAL A 142 -3.82 14.88 -12.15
CA VAL A 142 -4.06 15.03 -10.70
C VAL A 142 -3.45 13.86 -9.94
N VAL A 143 -2.88 14.17 -8.78
CA VAL A 143 -2.44 13.20 -7.77
C VAL A 143 -3.39 13.31 -6.59
N ILE A 144 -4.10 12.24 -6.24
CA ILE A 144 -5.17 12.24 -5.24
C ILE A 144 -4.74 11.39 -4.04
N ALA A 145 -4.71 12.00 -2.85
CA ALA A 145 -4.34 11.40 -1.57
C ALA A 145 -5.27 11.89 -0.45
N THR A 146 -6.57 11.76 -0.69
CA THR A 146 -7.67 12.18 0.22
C THR A 146 -8.23 10.98 1.01
N PRO A 147 -9.27 11.16 1.84
CA PRO A 147 -10.00 10.02 2.40
C PRO A 147 -10.68 9.18 1.32
N LEU A 148 -10.69 7.85 1.52
CA LEU A 148 -11.14 6.84 0.55
C LEU A 148 -12.47 7.18 -0.15
N PHE A 149 -13.46 7.65 0.62
CA PHE A 149 -14.78 7.97 0.08
C PHE A 149 -14.81 9.14 -0.94
N TRP A 150 -13.75 9.95 -1.01
CA TRP A 150 -13.60 11.02 -1.99
C TRP A 150 -12.84 10.61 -3.26
N HIS A 151 -12.06 9.52 -3.25
CA HIS A 151 -11.17 9.09 -4.34
C HIS A 151 -11.90 9.01 -5.70
N ALA A 152 -12.94 8.19 -5.77
CA ALA A 152 -13.68 7.97 -7.02
C ALA A 152 -14.30 9.25 -7.58
N LYS A 153 -14.85 10.12 -6.71
CA LYS A 153 -15.42 11.40 -7.13
C LYS A 153 -14.37 12.32 -7.73
N MET A 154 -13.29 12.58 -7.00
CA MET A 154 -12.23 13.51 -7.44
C MET A 154 -11.54 13.01 -8.71
N ALA A 155 -11.36 11.69 -8.87
CA ALA A 155 -10.83 11.09 -10.09
C ALA A 155 -11.77 11.30 -11.28
N ILE A 156 -13.06 10.97 -11.13
CA ILE A 156 -14.06 11.09 -12.20
C ILE A 156 -14.29 12.55 -12.60
N ASP A 157 -14.43 13.46 -11.64
CA ASP A 157 -14.58 14.89 -11.90
C ASP A 157 -13.36 15.48 -12.63
N ALA A 158 -12.14 15.05 -12.29
CA ALA A 158 -10.93 15.47 -12.98
C ALA A 158 -10.90 14.96 -14.45
N MET A 159 -11.18 13.68 -14.68
CA MET A 159 -11.22 13.08 -16.02
C MET A 159 -12.30 13.73 -16.90
N LEU A 160 -13.51 13.95 -16.37
CA LEU A 160 -14.58 14.67 -17.06
C LEU A 160 -14.23 16.15 -17.31
N ALA A 161 -13.55 16.81 -16.37
CA ALA A 161 -13.04 18.17 -16.57
C ALA A 161 -11.94 18.24 -17.63
N GLY A 162 -11.20 17.16 -17.88
CA GLY A 162 -10.29 17.02 -19.03
C GLY A 162 -11.05 16.85 -20.34
N GLN A 163 -12.00 15.91 -20.38
CA GLN A 163 -12.86 15.70 -21.55
C GLN A 163 -13.56 16.99 -21.99
N LYS A 164 -14.11 17.76 -21.04
CA LYS A 164 -14.73 19.09 -21.27
C LYS A 164 -13.78 20.14 -21.83
N ARG A 165 -12.47 20.03 -21.60
CA ARG A 165 -11.41 20.89 -22.19
C ARG A 165 -10.94 20.41 -23.58
N GLY A 166 -11.36 19.23 -24.03
CA GLY A 166 -10.81 18.59 -25.23
C GLY A 166 -9.37 18.06 -25.08
N ARG A 167 -8.87 17.95 -23.84
CA ARG A 167 -7.56 17.36 -23.51
C ARG A 167 -7.68 16.58 -22.19
N PRO A 168 -7.34 15.28 -22.16
CA PRO A 168 -7.39 14.48 -20.94
C PRO A 168 -6.69 15.11 -19.74
N ILE A 169 -7.19 14.76 -18.55
CA ILE A 169 -6.49 14.95 -17.27
C ILE A 169 -6.29 13.56 -16.69
N HIS A 170 -5.03 13.15 -16.62
CA HIS A 170 -4.64 11.83 -16.16
C HIS A 170 -4.70 11.78 -14.62
N VAL A 171 -4.98 10.62 -14.05
CA VAL A 171 -5.18 10.45 -12.61
C VAL A 171 -4.17 9.45 -12.06
N LEU A 172 -3.43 9.86 -11.03
CA LEU A 172 -2.80 8.97 -10.07
C LEU A 172 -3.57 9.10 -8.75
N CYS A 173 -4.21 8.03 -8.28
CA CYS A 173 -5.02 8.05 -7.06
C CYS A 173 -4.49 7.06 -6.04
N GLU A 174 -4.42 7.44 -4.77
CA GLU A 174 -4.03 6.53 -3.70
C GLU A 174 -4.96 5.32 -3.56
N LYS A 175 -4.45 4.25 -2.95
CA LYS A 175 -5.25 3.05 -2.66
C LYS A 175 -6.06 3.22 -1.36
N LEU A 176 -7.21 2.59 -1.22
CA LEU A 176 -7.94 1.82 -2.23
C LEU A 176 -8.59 2.75 -3.26
N MET A 177 -8.76 2.31 -4.51
CA MET A 177 -9.19 3.21 -5.59
C MET A 177 -10.59 3.82 -5.38
N GLY A 178 -11.50 3.08 -4.75
CA GLY A 178 -12.87 3.50 -4.49
C GLY A 178 -13.48 2.78 -3.30
N TRP A 179 -14.49 3.40 -2.70
CA TRP A 179 -15.10 2.93 -1.45
C TRP A 179 -16.03 1.71 -1.63
N ASN A 180 -16.63 1.55 -2.80
CA ASN A 180 -17.43 0.38 -3.18
C ASN A 180 -17.02 -0.11 -4.60
N ILE A 181 -17.47 -1.29 -5.00
CA ILE A 181 -17.04 -1.92 -6.26
C ILE A 181 -17.66 -1.23 -7.47
N SER A 182 -18.92 -0.77 -7.39
CA SER A 182 -19.55 0.02 -8.45
C SER A 182 -18.77 1.28 -8.81
N LEU A 183 -18.22 1.99 -7.82
CA LEU A 183 -17.35 3.14 -8.01
C LEU A 183 -16.02 2.76 -8.66
N CYS A 184 -15.39 1.66 -8.22
CA CYS A 184 -14.17 1.16 -8.84
C CYS A 184 -14.37 0.89 -10.34
N LYS A 185 -15.48 0.21 -10.70
CA LYS A 185 -15.87 -0.03 -12.10
C LYS A 185 -16.13 1.28 -12.86
N LYS A 186 -16.88 2.20 -12.27
CA LYS A 186 -17.19 3.52 -12.86
C LYS A 186 -15.91 4.33 -13.15
N MET A 187 -14.90 4.28 -12.29
CA MET A 187 -13.62 4.95 -12.53
C MET A 187 -12.91 4.40 -13.79
N CYS A 188 -12.85 3.07 -13.95
CA CYS A 188 -12.29 2.44 -15.14
C CYS A 188 -13.07 2.80 -16.42
N GLN A 189 -14.40 2.75 -16.35
CA GLN A 189 -15.28 3.16 -17.46
C GLN A 189 -15.04 4.62 -17.89
N VAL A 190 -14.90 5.55 -16.93
CA VAL A 190 -14.64 6.97 -17.22
C VAL A 190 -13.20 7.18 -17.72
N ALA A 191 -12.22 6.42 -17.25
CA ALA A 191 -10.85 6.47 -17.77
C ALA A 191 -10.81 6.11 -19.27
N GLU A 192 -11.41 4.98 -19.65
CA GLU A 192 -11.52 4.55 -21.04
C GLU A 192 -12.36 5.53 -21.90
N ALA A 193 -13.52 5.97 -21.40
CA ALA A 193 -14.42 6.87 -22.14
C ALA A 193 -13.92 8.32 -22.28
N THR A 194 -13.04 8.80 -21.40
CA THR A 194 -12.41 10.13 -21.51
C THR A 194 -11.05 10.10 -22.20
N GLY A 195 -10.45 8.92 -22.37
CA GLY A 195 -9.07 8.78 -22.83
C GLY A 195 -8.06 9.32 -21.80
N SER A 196 -8.34 9.13 -20.51
CA SER A 196 -7.47 9.56 -19.40
C SER A 196 -6.84 8.33 -18.77
N ILE A 197 -5.52 8.36 -18.52
CA ILE A 197 -4.86 7.29 -17.75
C ILE A 197 -5.40 7.34 -16.32
N LEU A 198 -5.86 6.20 -15.81
CA LEU A 198 -6.12 5.98 -14.39
C LEU A 198 -5.07 5.00 -13.82
N SER A 199 -4.22 5.51 -12.94
CA SER A 199 -3.22 4.76 -12.17
C SER A 199 -3.59 4.78 -10.70
N ILE A 200 -3.40 3.67 -9.99
CA ILE A 200 -3.64 3.59 -8.55
C ILE A 200 -2.32 3.34 -7.81
N GLY A 201 -2.15 4.00 -6.66
CA GLY A 201 -0.95 3.92 -5.81
C GLY A 201 -0.77 2.55 -5.16
N HIS A 202 -0.14 1.64 -5.89
CA HIS A 202 0.30 0.33 -5.40
C HIS A 202 1.80 0.19 -5.69
N GLN A 203 2.57 1.01 -4.98
CA GLN A 203 4.03 1.17 -5.13
C GLN A 203 4.84 -0.14 -5.17
N ARG A 204 4.30 -1.24 -4.62
CA ARG A 204 4.82 -2.62 -4.73
C ARG A 204 5.07 -3.07 -6.17
N HIS A 205 4.23 -2.64 -7.12
CA HIS A 205 4.40 -2.92 -8.56
C HIS A 205 5.72 -2.38 -9.13
N TYR A 206 6.32 -1.39 -8.46
CA TYR A 206 7.57 -0.72 -8.79
C TYR A 206 8.68 -1.00 -7.76
N SER A 207 8.50 -2.00 -6.90
CA SER A 207 9.53 -2.41 -5.95
C SER A 207 10.45 -3.47 -6.57
N MET A 208 11.74 -3.15 -6.69
CA MET A 208 12.77 -4.11 -7.11
C MET A 208 12.87 -5.34 -6.18
N LEU A 209 12.36 -5.24 -4.94
CA LEU A 209 12.31 -6.37 -4.01
C LEU A 209 11.22 -7.38 -4.42
N TYR A 210 9.99 -6.92 -4.66
CA TYR A 210 8.89 -7.80 -5.11
C TYR A 210 9.12 -8.31 -6.54
N ALA A 211 9.78 -7.51 -7.39
CA ALA A 211 10.24 -7.93 -8.71
C ALA A 211 11.13 -9.20 -8.65
N HIS A 212 12.28 -9.13 -7.97
CA HIS A 212 13.19 -10.27 -7.83
C HIS A 212 12.57 -11.45 -7.06
N ALA A 213 11.72 -11.18 -6.06
CA ALA A 213 10.95 -12.24 -5.37
C ALA A 213 10.02 -12.98 -6.35
N THR A 214 9.42 -12.27 -7.31
CA THR A 214 8.58 -12.87 -8.36
C THR A 214 9.41 -13.66 -9.38
N GLU A 215 10.66 -13.26 -9.67
CA GLU A 215 11.57 -14.06 -10.50
C GLU A 215 11.91 -15.41 -9.89
N ILE A 216 12.09 -15.49 -8.56
CA ILE A 216 12.31 -16.74 -7.82
C ILE A 216 11.11 -17.70 -8.02
N LEU A 217 9.89 -17.19 -7.91
CA LEU A 217 8.66 -17.97 -8.13
C LEU A 217 8.53 -18.44 -9.59
N LYS A 218 8.79 -17.55 -10.56
CA LYS A 218 8.77 -17.85 -12.01
C LYS A 218 9.82 -18.90 -12.43
N ASN A 219 10.88 -19.08 -11.67
CA ASN A 219 11.92 -20.09 -11.90
C ASN A 219 11.70 -21.38 -11.08
N ASP A 220 10.49 -21.61 -10.57
CA ASP A 220 10.06 -22.84 -9.86
C ASP A 220 10.93 -23.18 -8.62
N VAL A 221 11.60 -22.17 -8.02
CA VAL A 221 12.55 -22.37 -6.91
C VAL A 221 11.88 -22.87 -5.63
N LEU A 222 10.62 -22.47 -5.40
CA LEU A 222 9.79 -23.02 -4.32
C LEU A 222 8.93 -24.21 -4.79
N GLY A 223 9.08 -24.64 -6.05
CA GLY A 223 8.10 -25.46 -6.75
C GLY A 223 6.73 -24.78 -6.79
N ASP A 224 5.67 -25.58 -6.86
CA ASP A 224 4.30 -25.07 -6.72
C ASP A 224 4.08 -24.39 -5.37
N VAL A 225 3.71 -23.11 -5.35
CA VAL A 225 3.19 -22.43 -4.15
C VAL A 225 1.89 -23.10 -3.69
N LYS A 226 1.70 -23.29 -2.38
CA LYS A 226 0.48 -23.87 -1.78
C LYS A 226 -0.06 -23.06 -0.60
N TYR A 227 0.75 -22.22 0.03
CA TYR A 227 0.33 -21.38 1.15
C TYR A 227 1.03 -20.02 1.13
N ILE A 228 0.30 -18.96 1.45
CA ILE A 228 0.87 -17.65 1.78
C ILE A 228 0.30 -17.19 3.12
N ARG A 229 1.17 -16.69 4.01
CA ARG A 229 0.78 -15.96 5.22
C ARG A 229 1.22 -14.52 5.10
N ALA A 230 0.27 -13.63 4.86
CA ALA A 230 0.47 -12.19 4.83
C ALA A 230 -0.09 -11.56 6.12
N LEU A 231 0.50 -10.46 6.58
CA LEU A 231 -0.01 -9.70 7.72
C LEU A 231 0.51 -8.27 7.79
N TRP A 232 -0.27 -7.42 8.44
CA TRP A 232 0.17 -6.10 8.91
C TRP A 232 -0.32 -5.86 10.34
N HIS A 233 0.52 -6.12 11.34
CA HIS A 233 0.14 -5.87 12.74
C HIS A 233 0.39 -4.41 13.15
N ARG A 234 -0.52 -3.83 13.93
CA ARG A 234 -0.58 -2.40 14.23
C ARG A 234 -0.08 -2.09 15.64
N ASN A 235 1.22 -1.85 15.73
CA ASN A 235 1.94 -1.72 17.01
C ASN A 235 2.10 -0.24 17.42
N ASN A 236 1.08 0.58 17.15
CA ASN A 236 1.13 2.04 17.25
C ASN A 236 0.07 2.67 18.16
N ALA A 237 -0.66 1.88 18.95
CA ALA A 237 -1.56 2.40 19.98
C ALA A 237 -0.81 2.64 21.29
N TRP A 238 -0.70 3.90 21.71
CA TRP A 238 -0.03 4.32 22.96
C TRP A 238 -0.86 5.37 23.70
N PRO A 239 -0.74 5.49 25.04
CA PRO A 239 -1.40 6.55 25.80
C PRO A 239 -1.02 7.94 25.26
N TYR A 240 -2.00 8.82 25.11
CA TYR A 240 -1.75 10.16 24.58
C TYR A 240 -1.30 11.10 25.70
N LEU A 241 -0.04 11.52 25.61
CA LEU A 241 0.62 12.46 26.51
C LEU A 241 0.98 13.73 25.70
N PRO A 242 0.10 14.74 25.62
CA PRO A 242 0.40 15.98 24.92
C PRO A 242 1.48 16.78 25.66
N ASP A 243 2.42 17.37 24.91
CA ASP A 243 3.31 18.40 25.45
C ASP A 243 2.54 19.72 25.72
N GLU A 244 3.15 20.67 26.45
CA GLU A 244 2.46 21.92 26.82
C GLU A 244 1.99 22.73 25.60
N LYS A 245 2.71 22.68 24.48
CA LYS A 245 2.31 23.36 23.24
C LYS A 245 1.15 22.62 22.56
N GLU A 246 1.13 21.28 22.57
CA GLU A 246 -0.06 20.53 22.14
C GLU A 246 -1.25 20.91 23.03
N LYS A 247 -1.13 20.90 24.37
CA LYS A 247 -2.22 21.25 25.32
C LYS A 247 -2.85 22.63 25.07
N ASP A 248 -2.02 23.65 24.81
CA ASP A 248 -2.49 25.02 24.54
C ASP A 248 -3.30 25.12 23.22
N ASN A 249 -3.11 24.18 22.29
CA ASN A 249 -3.75 24.19 20.97
C ASN A 249 -4.86 23.13 20.82
N LEU A 250 -5.06 22.23 21.80
CA LEU A 250 -6.15 21.24 21.79
C LEU A 250 -7.51 21.91 22.00
N VAL A 251 -8.48 21.55 21.16
CA VAL A 251 -9.89 21.94 21.35
C VAL A 251 -10.44 21.18 22.56
N LYS A 252 -11.00 21.88 23.55
CA LYS A 252 -11.35 21.31 24.87
C LYS A 252 -12.78 20.80 24.94
N GLU A 253 -13.61 21.30 24.04
CA GLU A 253 -14.99 20.91 23.77
C GLU A 253 -15.06 19.52 23.12
N VAL A 254 -14.03 19.20 22.33
CA VAL A 254 -13.86 17.97 21.54
C VAL A 254 -13.25 16.86 22.40
N VAL A 255 -13.74 15.63 22.21
CA VAL A 255 -13.17 14.42 22.83
C VAL A 255 -11.80 14.14 22.25
N GLN A 256 -10.75 14.19 23.07
CA GLN A 256 -9.37 13.93 22.69
C GLN A 256 -8.99 12.45 22.90
N PRO A 257 -7.89 11.95 22.29
CA PRO A 257 -7.46 10.56 22.43
C PRO A 257 -7.10 10.20 23.88
N PHE A 258 -7.59 9.06 24.38
CA PHE A 258 -6.96 8.38 25.52
C PHE A 258 -5.78 7.53 25.01
N TYR A 259 -6.05 6.57 24.12
CA TYR A 259 -5.04 5.95 23.26
C TYR A 259 -5.00 6.64 21.89
N LYS A 260 -3.83 7.16 21.52
CA LYS A 260 -3.54 7.65 20.17
C LYS A 260 -2.94 6.50 19.35
N ASP A 261 -3.51 6.26 18.18
CA ASP A 261 -2.84 5.58 17.08
C ASP A 261 -2.72 6.55 15.90
N GLY A 262 -2.21 6.09 14.76
CA GLY A 262 -2.08 6.93 13.56
C GLY A 262 -3.41 7.37 12.94
N TRP A 263 -4.56 6.89 13.42
CA TRP A 263 -5.89 7.15 12.86
C TRP A 263 -6.69 8.10 13.76
N PHE A 264 -6.79 7.80 15.06
CA PHE A 264 -7.52 8.59 16.05
C PHE A 264 -6.63 9.72 16.59
N ASN A 265 -6.40 10.72 15.75
CA ASN A 265 -5.54 11.86 16.07
C ASN A 265 -6.22 12.89 16.99
N PRO A 266 -5.45 13.69 17.75
CA PRO A 266 -5.96 14.86 18.46
C PRO A 266 -6.48 15.92 17.48
N VAL A 267 -7.43 16.72 17.94
CA VAL A 267 -8.02 17.83 17.17
C VAL A 267 -7.54 19.16 17.76
N PHE A 268 -6.95 20.00 16.91
CA PHE A 268 -6.36 21.28 17.27
C PHE A 268 -7.16 22.46 16.69
N HIS A 269 -7.08 23.61 17.34
CA HIS A 269 -7.79 24.83 16.97
C HIS A 269 -7.54 25.29 15.52
N GLU A 270 -6.32 25.14 14.99
CA GLU A 270 -5.95 25.54 13.61
C GLU A 270 -6.91 25.00 12.53
N ASP A 271 -7.26 23.71 12.61
CA ASP A 271 -8.21 23.10 11.67
C ASP A 271 -9.67 23.29 12.13
N TYR A 272 -9.92 23.22 13.44
CA TYR A 272 -11.28 23.27 13.99
C TYR A 272 -11.93 24.63 13.78
N ASP A 273 -11.27 25.72 14.14
CA ASP A 273 -11.82 27.08 14.01
C ASP A 273 -11.95 27.50 12.54
N ALA A 274 -11.10 26.97 11.67
CA ALA A 274 -11.16 27.21 10.23
C ALA A 274 -12.29 26.45 9.50
N LEU A 275 -12.83 25.37 10.09
CA LEU A 275 -13.74 24.43 9.42
C LEU A 275 -15.09 24.19 10.10
N GLN A 276 -15.21 24.33 11.43
CA GLN A 276 -16.41 23.88 12.19
C GLN A 276 -17.74 24.40 11.62
N GLY A 277 -17.80 25.66 11.17
CA GLY A 277 -19.02 26.27 10.62
C GLY A 277 -19.38 25.91 9.18
N LYS A 278 -18.55 25.13 8.47
CA LYS A 278 -18.70 24.77 7.04
C LYS A 278 -18.33 23.32 6.71
N ILE A 279 -18.06 22.49 7.72
CA ILE A 279 -17.51 21.14 7.54
C ILE A 279 -18.44 20.20 6.74
N LYS A 280 -19.76 20.43 6.85
CA LYS A 280 -20.80 19.73 6.09
C LYS A 280 -20.72 19.98 4.58
N ASP A 281 -20.26 21.15 4.15
CA ASP A 281 -20.09 21.49 2.73
C ASP A 281 -19.03 20.61 2.06
N TYR A 282 -18.09 20.10 2.85
CA TYR A 282 -17.04 19.16 2.43
C TYR A 282 -17.43 17.69 2.66
N GLY A 283 -18.69 17.39 3.02
CA GLY A 283 -19.20 16.03 3.12
C GLY A 283 -18.79 15.27 4.39
N TYR A 284 -18.35 15.97 5.45
CA TYR A 284 -18.02 15.38 6.75
C TYR A 284 -19.03 15.81 7.81
N ASP A 285 -19.31 14.93 8.77
CA ASP A 285 -20.27 15.19 9.83
C ASP A 285 -19.74 16.10 10.93
N SER A 286 -18.42 16.12 11.16
CA SER A 286 -17.72 17.04 12.05
C SER A 286 -16.23 17.15 11.70
N VAL A 287 -15.49 18.03 12.38
CA VAL A 287 -14.04 18.17 12.16
C VAL A 287 -13.30 16.95 12.73
N GLU A 288 -13.82 16.32 13.79
CA GLU A 288 -13.34 15.04 14.31
C GLU A 288 -13.41 13.94 13.24
N GLU A 289 -14.49 13.84 12.48
CA GLU A 289 -14.57 12.87 11.37
C GLU A 289 -13.50 13.17 10.31
N LEU A 290 -13.33 14.42 9.90
CA LEU A 290 -12.27 14.80 8.95
C LEU A 290 -10.86 14.48 9.46
N VAL A 291 -10.57 14.69 10.75
CA VAL A 291 -9.27 14.41 11.36
C VAL A 291 -9.06 12.91 11.59
N ARG A 292 -10.13 12.14 11.78
CA ARG A 292 -10.12 10.73 12.21
C ARG A 292 -10.79 9.79 11.21
N TRP A 293 -10.94 10.17 9.94
CA TRP A 293 -11.76 9.49 8.92
C TRP A 293 -11.54 7.97 8.83
N ARG A 294 -10.29 7.50 8.99
CA ARG A 294 -9.95 6.07 9.01
C ARG A 294 -10.64 5.26 10.11
N CYS A 295 -11.20 5.92 11.13
CA CYS A 295 -11.96 5.31 12.21
C CYS A 295 -13.46 5.08 11.87
N THR A 296 -13.97 5.56 10.73
CA THR A 296 -15.30 5.19 10.23
C THR A 296 -15.18 4.34 8.96
N ASN A 297 -15.95 3.26 8.90
CA ASN A 297 -16.09 2.43 7.70
C ASN A 297 -16.65 3.27 6.55
N GLU A 298 -17.54 4.22 6.84
CA GLU A 298 -18.18 5.10 5.85
C GLU A 298 -17.19 6.02 5.11
N THR A 299 -16.13 6.50 5.78
CA THR A 299 -15.14 7.40 5.14
C THR A 299 -13.80 6.72 4.84
N GLY A 300 -13.42 5.66 5.56
CA GLY A 300 -12.12 4.98 5.43
C GLY A 300 -12.13 3.49 5.09
N GLY A 301 -13.28 2.80 5.11
CA GLY A 301 -13.38 1.39 4.68
C GLY A 301 -12.65 0.35 5.56
N GLY A 302 -12.08 0.77 6.70
CA GLY A 302 -11.46 -0.10 7.69
C GLY A 302 -10.14 -0.76 7.26
N LEU A 303 -9.67 -1.74 8.06
CA LEU A 303 -8.35 -2.36 7.90
C LEU A 303 -8.12 -3.03 6.53
N MET A 304 -9.17 -3.50 5.86
CA MET A 304 -9.02 -4.15 4.55
C MET A 304 -8.75 -3.15 3.42
N ALA A 305 -9.44 -2.01 3.40
CA ALA A 305 -9.18 -0.98 2.39
C ALA A 305 -7.83 -0.29 2.65
N GLU A 306 -7.48 -0.03 3.91
CA GLU A 306 -6.26 0.69 4.27
C GLU A 306 -4.97 -0.15 4.22
N LEU A 307 -4.98 -1.38 4.75
CA LEU A 307 -3.78 -2.23 4.89
C LEU A 307 -3.91 -3.58 4.18
N GLY A 308 -5.10 -4.19 4.17
CA GLY A 308 -5.32 -5.49 3.53
C GLY A 308 -5.06 -5.47 2.03
N SER A 309 -5.47 -4.39 1.36
CA SER A 309 -5.16 -4.07 -0.04
C SER A 309 -3.67 -4.24 -0.37
N HIS A 310 -2.77 -3.60 0.39
CA HIS A 310 -1.31 -3.72 0.18
C HIS A 310 -0.78 -5.16 0.30
N GLN A 311 -1.21 -5.93 1.30
CA GLN A 311 -0.75 -7.30 1.49
C GLN A 311 -1.36 -8.27 0.48
N LEU A 312 -2.57 -8.01 0.00
CA LEU A 312 -3.26 -8.86 -0.96
C LEU A 312 -2.81 -8.57 -2.39
N ASP A 313 -2.46 -7.31 -2.73
CA ASP A 313 -1.69 -6.96 -3.93
C ASP A 313 -0.35 -7.70 -3.98
N ALA A 314 0.40 -7.73 -2.89
CA ALA A 314 1.64 -8.53 -2.80
C ALA A 314 1.38 -10.03 -3.06
N CYS A 315 0.29 -10.60 -2.54
CA CYS A 315 -0.14 -11.97 -2.85
C CYS A 315 -0.56 -12.13 -4.32
N SER A 316 -1.32 -11.18 -4.89
CA SER A 316 -1.69 -11.13 -6.31
C SER A 316 -0.44 -11.17 -7.19
N ILE A 317 0.58 -10.36 -6.90
CA ILE A 317 1.88 -10.35 -7.60
C ILE A 317 2.55 -11.73 -7.53
N PHE A 318 2.64 -12.35 -6.35
CA PHE A 318 3.27 -13.67 -6.18
C PHE A 318 2.52 -14.81 -6.89
N LEU A 319 1.19 -14.69 -7.02
CA LEU A 319 0.33 -15.68 -7.69
C LEU A 319 0.12 -15.37 -9.19
N GLY A 320 0.70 -14.29 -9.72
CA GLY A 320 0.61 -13.94 -11.14
C GLY A 320 -0.71 -13.28 -11.56
N HIS A 321 -1.31 -12.49 -10.65
CA HIS A 321 -2.54 -11.72 -10.84
C HIS A 321 -3.79 -12.56 -11.16
N ILE A 322 -3.84 -13.80 -10.65
CA ILE A 322 -5.02 -14.67 -10.76
C ILE A 322 -6.09 -14.29 -9.72
N HIS A 323 -7.36 -14.28 -10.12
CA HIS A 323 -8.47 -13.96 -9.23
C HIS A 323 -8.69 -15.08 -8.17
N PRO A 324 -9.01 -14.75 -6.92
CA PRO A 324 -9.38 -15.74 -5.92
C PRO A 324 -10.71 -16.44 -6.26
N ILE A 325 -10.90 -17.61 -5.66
CA ILE A 325 -12.12 -18.41 -5.72
C ILE A 325 -13.11 -17.95 -4.64
N ALA A 326 -12.64 -17.81 -3.39
CA ALA A 326 -13.48 -17.41 -2.26
C ALA A 326 -12.69 -16.72 -1.14
N VAL A 327 -13.43 -16.08 -0.21
CA VAL A 327 -12.93 -15.50 1.03
C VAL A 327 -13.85 -15.86 2.21
N THR A 328 -13.24 -16.16 3.36
CA THR A 328 -13.92 -16.30 4.67
C THR A 328 -13.09 -15.58 5.72
N GLY A 329 -13.71 -14.94 6.71
CA GLY A 329 -12.96 -14.33 7.81
C GLY A 329 -13.81 -13.88 8.98
N VAL A 330 -13.13 -13.35 9.99
CA VAL A 330 -13.72 -12.73 11.17
C VAL A 330 -13.04 -11.37 11.40
N GLY A 331 -13.86 -10.34 11.52
CA GLY A 331 -13.47 -9.00 11.94
C GLY A 331 -14.09 -8.64 13.29
N GLY A 332 -13.51 -7.66 13.96
CA GLY A 332 -14.14 -7.02 15.10
C GLY A 332 -13.33 -5.90 15.73
N LYS A 333 -13.96 -5.25 16.71
CA LYS A 333 -13.30 -4.35 17.67
C LYS A 333 -12.98 -5.14 18.93
N TYR A 334 -11.76 -5.65 19.05
CA TYR A 334 -11.33 -6.45 20.20
C TYR A 334 -10.43 -5.67 21.15
N PHE A 335 -9.70 -4.67 20.66
CA PHE A 335 -8.92 -3.74 21.48
C PHE A 335 -9.79 -2.54 21.88
N TYR A 336 -10.18 -1.71 20.92
CA TYR A 336 -10.99 -0.50 21.12
C TYR A 336 -12.47 -0.79 21.41
N GLY A 337 -12.93 -2.03 21.24
CA GLY A 337 -14.31 -2.44 21.53
C GLY A 337 -14.65 -2.65 23.01
N ARG A 338 -13.70 -2.49 23.93
CA ARG A 338 -13.88 -2.71 25.37
C ARG A 338 -13.18 -1.61 26.19
N PRO A 339 -13.90 -0.66 26.81
CA PRO A 339 -13.26 0.38 27.63
C PRO A 339 -12.46 -0.23 28.80
N PRO A 340 -11.43 0.48 29.32
CA PRO A 340 -10.65 0.05 30.47
C PRO A 340 -11.52 -0.29 31.69
N SER A 341 -11.12 -1.33 32.43
CA SER A 341 -11.88 -1.91 33.56
C SER A 341 -12.05 -1.01 34.78
N ASP A 342 -11.28 0.06 34.80
CA ASP A 342 -11.03 1.05 35.86
C ASP A 342 -11.66 2.40 35.52
N GLY A 343 -12.08 2.60 34.26
CA GLY A 343 -12.62 3.87 33.78
C GLY A 343 -11.57 4.98 33.68
N GLU A 344 -10.30 4.65 33.43
CA GLU A 344 -9.19 5.61 33.34
C GLU A 344 -9.50 6.80 32.40
N THR A 345 -9.85 7.94 33.00
CA THR A 345 -9.72 9.26 32.38
C THR A 345 -8.36 9.84 32.77
N ASN A 346 -7.55 10.22 31.78
CA ASN A 346 -6.30 10.94 32.03
C ASN A 346 -6.60 12.37 32.52
N ASP A 347 -6.16 12.69 33.74
CA ASP A 347 -6.49 13.91 34.49
C ASP A 347 -5.75 15.18 33.99
N TYR A 348 -5.89 15.46 32.69
CA TYR A 348 -5.26 16.59 32.01
C TYR A 348 -6.24 17.75 31.72
N GLY A 349 -7.41 17.74 32.35
CA GLY A 349 -8.39 18.84 32.28
C GLY A 349 -9.20 18.92 30.98
N PHE A 350 -9.22 17.86 30.17
CA PHE A 350 -10.03 17.75 28.95
C PHE A 350 -10.73 16.38 28.86
N LYS A 351 -11.83 16.30 28.11
CA LYS A 351 -12.55 15.03 27.91
C LYS A 351 -11.74 14.10 27.00
N THR A 352 -11.59 12.85 27.40
CA THR A 352 -11.07 11.78 26.55
C THR A 352 -12.05 10.61 26.46
N ASN A 353 -11.87 9.78 25.45
CA ASN A 353 -12.62 8.55 25.26
C ASN A 353 -11.69 7.43 24.77
N PHE A 354 -12.07 6.20 25.08
CA PHE A 354 -11.49 4.99 24.54
C PHE A 354 -12.02 4.72 23.11
N ASN A 355 -11.68 5.63 22.19
CA ASN A 355 -11.62 5.39 20.75
C ASN A 355 -12.85 4.69 20.13
N ASP A 356 -13.96 5.42 20.03
CA ASP A 356 -15.29 4.99 19.59
C ASP A 356 -15.44 4.66 18.08
N ARG A 357 -14.32 4.35 17.38
CA ARG A 357 -14.29 3.94 15.97
C ARG A 357 -15.37 2.90 15.66
N ASP A 358 -16.01 2.98 14.49
CA ASP A 358 -16.93 1.91 14.07
C ASP A 358 -16.18 0.74 13.40
N CYS A 359 -14.99 1.00 12.85
CA CYS A 359 -14.25 0.05 12.04
C CYS A 359 -13.51 -1.01 12.86
N ASP A 360 -13.35 -2.20 12.27
CA ASP A 360 -12.61 -3.29 12.91
C ASP A 360 -11.17 -2.88 13.26
N ASP A 361 -10.72 -3.29 14.44
CA ASP A 361 -9.32 -3.13 14.88
C ASP A 361 -8.54 -4.45 14.85
N HIS A 362 -9.25 -5.57 14.66
CA HIS A 362 -8.72 -6.91 14.41
C HIS A 362 -9.46 -7.54 13.24
N VAL A 363 -8.72 -8.05 12.26
CA VAL A 363 -9.23 -8.85 11.14
C VAL A 363 -8.36 -10.09 10.94
N SER A 364 -9.01 -11.23 10.65
CA SER A 364 -8.35 -12.50 10.32
C SER A 364 -9.13 -13.20 9.21
N LEU A 365 -8.46 -13.48 8.09
CA LEU A 365 -9.07 -13.89 6.82
C LEU A 365 -8.31 -15.05 6.19
N ILE A 366 -9.07 -15.89 5.49
CA ILE A 366 -8.58 -16.98 4.63
C ILE A 366 -9.18 -16.77 3.24
N TYR A 367 -8.33 -16.72 2.24
CA TYR A 367 -8.69 -16.71 0.83
C TYR A 367 -8.27 -18.02 0.18
N GLU A 368 -9.12 -18.50 -0.73
CA GLU A 368 -8.84 -19.63 -1.61
C GLU A 368 -8.45 -19.06 -2.97
N PHE A 369 -7.22 -19.28 -3.42
CA PHE A 369 -6.75 -18.92 -4.76
C PHE A 369 -6.54 -20.18 -5.62
N PRO A 370 -6.73 -20.10 -6.95
CA PRO A 370 -6.54 -21.23 -7.83
C PRO A 370 -5.05 -21.56 -8.02
N GLY A 371 -4.66 -22.83 -7.84
CA GLY A 371 -3.29 -23.29 -8.03
C GLY A 371 -2.88 -23.44 -9.50
N LYS A 372 -1.59 -23.71 -9.72
CA LYS A 372 -0.92 -23.89 -11.02
C LYS A 372 -1.58 -24.97 -11.91
N ASN A 373 -2.26 -25.94 -11.29
CA ASN A 373 -2.95 -27.04 -11.96
C ASN A 373 -4.48 -26.96 -11.82
N HIS A 374 -5.02 -25.83 -11.35
CA HIS A 374 -6.45 -25.58 -11.24
C HIS A 374 -7.07 -25.15 -12.59
N PRO A 375 -8.36 -25.46 -12.88
CA PRO A 375 -9.05 -24.98 -14.09
C PRO A 375 -9.17 -23.45 -14.21
N ARG A 376 -9.27 -22.74 -13.08
CA ARG A 376 -9.15 -21.25 -12.99
C ARG A 376 -7.71 -20.77 -12.70
N GLY A 377 -6.73 -21.66 -12.76
CA GLY A 377 -5.31 -21.36 -12.51
C GLY A 377 -4.65 -20.59 -13.67
N PRO A 378 -3.38 -20.18 -13.53
CA PRO A 378 -2.64 -19.51 -14.61
C PRO A 378 -2.56 -20.39 -15.86
N ALA A 379 -2.75 -19.77 -17.03
CA ALA A 379 -2.66 -20.46 -18.32
C ALA A 379 -1.21 -20.92 -18.62
N ARG A 380 -1.09 -22.10 -19.25
CA ARG A 380 0.17 -22.65 -19.76
C ARG A 380 0.57 -21.99 -21.09
N PRO A 381 1.82 -22.15 -21.57
CA PRO A 381 2.27 -21.55 -22.82
C PRO A 381 1.52 -21.98 -24.09
N ASP A 382 0.74 -23.06 -24.03
CA ASP A 382 -0.14 -23.54 -25.11
C ASP A 382 -1.59 -23.01 -24.99
N GLY A 383 -1.88 -22.16 -23.99
CA GLY A 383 -3.21 -21.66 -23.67
C GLY A 383 -4.08 -22.63 -22.88
N SER A 384 -3.60 -23.83 -22.53
CA SER A 384 -4.35 -24.76 -21.69
C SER A 384 -4.27 -24.38 -20.20
N HIS A 385 -5.35 -24.64 -19.46
CA HIS A 385 -5.35 -24.55 -18.00
C HIS A 385 -5.11 -25.94 -17.38
N GLY A 386 -4.99 -25.99 -16.05
CA GLY A 386 -4.98 -27.25 -15.32
C GLY A 386 -6.35 -27.90 -15.23
N SER A 387 -6.41 -29.09 -14.62
CA SER A 387 -7.61 -29.92 -14.53
C SER A 387 -7.98 -30.36 -13.12
N ASP A 388 -7.19 -29.99 -12.10
CA ASP A 388 -7.44 -30.38 -10.71
C ASP A 388 -8.14 -29.26 -9.94
N ALA A 389 -9.45 -29.41 -9.72
CA ALA A 389 -10.26 -28.48 -8.94
C ALA A 389 -9.85 -28.42 -7.45
N ASN A 390 -8.98 -29.32 -6.97
CA ASN A 390 -8.48 -29.35 -5.60
C ASN A 390 -7.09 -28.68 -5.45
N ASP A 391 -6.45 -28.25 -6.54
CA ASP A 391 -5.21 -27.48 -6.46
C ASP A 391 -5.54 -26.04 -6.01
N ILE A 392 -5.63 -25.85 -4.69
CA ILE A 392 -5.95 -24.57 -4.05
C ILE A 392 -4.72 -24.04 -3.31
N VAL A 393 -4.42 -22.76 -3.51
CA VAL A 393 -3.46 -22.01 -2.70
C VAL A 393 -4.23 -21.28 -1.61
N LEU A 394 -3.92 -21.56 -0.35
CA LEU A 394 -4.51 -20.85 0.78
C LEU A 394 -3.69 -19.60 1.10
N VAL A 395 -4.34 -18.42 1.08
CA VAL A 395 -3.73 -17.16 1.50
C VAL A 395 -4.39 -16.71 2.80
N THR A 396 -3.63 -16.62 3.88
CA THR A 396 -4.10 -16.02 5.13
C THR A 396 -3.68 -14.56 5.20
N TYR A 397 -4.59 -13.70 5.68
CA TYR A 397 -4.29 -12.32 6.03
C TYR A 397 -4.72 -12.03 7.46
N SER A 398 -3.90 -11.27 8.21
CA SER A 398 -4.32 -10.73 9.50
C SER A 398 -3.73 -9.35 9.80
N SER A 399 -4.57 -8.48 10.34
CA SER A 399 -4.16 -7.20 10.93
C SER A 399 -4.83 -7.07 12.28
N ILE A 400 -4.03 -6.93 13.33
CA ILE A 400 -4.48 -6.83 14.71
C ILE A 400 -3.84 -5.63 15.39
N ASN A 401 -4.64 -4.89 16.16
CA ASN A 401 -4.19 -3.73 16.91
C ASN A 401 -3.48 -4.19 18.19
N THR A 402 -2.22 -3.78 18.36
CA THR A 402 -1.26 -4.23 19.39
C THR A 402 -0.87 -5.72 19.31
N ASN A 403 0.15 -6.05 18.51
CA ASN A 403 0.95 -7.27 18.65
C ASN A 403 2.43 -7.00 18.31
N GLY A 404 3.19 -6.53 19.30
CA GLY A 404 4.60 -6.13 19.16
C GLY A 404 5.56 -7.23 18.67
N PHE A 405 5.14 -8.49 18.65
CA PHE A 405 5.96 -9.64 18.26
C PHE A 405 6.21 -9.75 16.75
N GLU A 406 5.23 -9.37 15.93
CA GLU A 406 5.37 -9.37 14.47
C GLU A 406 5.22 -7.97 13.88
N SER A 407 5.88 -7.74 12.74
CA SER A 407 5.81 -6.49 11.98
C SER A 407 4.80 -6.62 10.83
N TYR A 408 5.24 -6.48 9.59
CA TYR A 408 4.42 -6.75 8.39
C TYR A 408 5.26 -7.44 7.30
N GLY A 409 4.59 -8.12 6.38
CA GLY A 409 5.20 -8.87 5.29
C GLY A 409 4.47 -10.16 4.93
N GLU A 410 5.08 -10.95 4.05
CA GLU A 410 4.48 -12.10 3.39
C GLU A 410 5.42 -13.33 3.43
N CYS A 411 4.93 -14.46 3.94
CA CYS A 411 5.62 -15.75 3.95
C CYS A 411 4.99 -16.66 2.90
N VAL A 412 5.73 -16.97 1.83
CA VAL A 412 5.28 -17.77 0.68
C VAL A 412 5.89 -19.16 0.78
N THR A 413 5.05 -20.17 0.99
CA THR A 413 5.47 -21.58 1.10
C THR A 413 5.01 -22.37 -0.12
N GLY A 414 5.97 -23.02 -0.78
CA GLY A 414 5.75 -23.94 -1.86
C GLY A 414 6.31 -25.35 -1.59
N THR A 415 5.94 -26.27 -2.47
CA THR A 415 6.25 -27.70 -2.39
C THR A 415 7.74 -28.05 -2.37
N ARG A 416 8.66 -27.11 -2.66
CA ARG A 416 10.13 -27.25 -2.61
C ARG A 416 10.82 -26.13 -1.82
N GLY A 417 10.12 -25.38 -0.97
CA GLY A 417 10.76 -24.38 -0.07
C GLY A 417 9.89 -23.20 0.32
N THR A 418 10.47 -22.29 1.11
CA THR A 418 9.79 -21.11 1.64
C THR A 418 10.59 -19.82 1.35
N MET A 419 9.89 -18.76 0.97
CA MET A 419 10.40 -17.40 0.85
C MET A 419 9.71 -16.48 1.85
N VAL A 420 10.46 -15.60 2.50
CA VAL A 420 9.97 -14.72 3.58
C VAL A 420 10.33 -13.28 3.23
N VAL A 421 9.33 -12.46 2.90
CA VAL A 421 9.47 -11.01 2.70
C VAL A 421 9.12 -10.29 3.99
N GLU A 422 10.05 -9.50 4.53
CA GLU A 422 9.86 -8.79 5.80
C GLU A 422 10.04 -7.27 5.62
N ARG A 423 8.99 -6.52 6.01
CA ARG A 423 8.94 -5.05 6.04
C ARG A 423 9.27 -4.34 4.71
N GLU A 424 8.96 -4.95 3.57
CA GLU A 424 9.30 -4.44 2.22
C GLU A 424 10.81 -4.18 2.01
N ALA A 425 11.68 -4.67 2.91
CA ALA A 425 13.08 -4.25 3.02
C ALA A 425 14.07 -5.41 3.06
N SER A 426 13.61 -6.65 3.26
CA SER A 426 14.47 -7.83 3.16
C SER A 426 13.69 -9.07 2.70
N VAL A 427 14.39 -9.95 1.99
CA VAL A 427 13.88 -11.27 1.60
C VAL A 427 14.83 -12.33 2.15
N MET A 428 14.27 -13.43 2.63
CA MET A 428 15.00 -14.63 3.05
C MET A 428 14.46 -15.84 2.27
N LEU A 429 15.34 -16.72 1.81
CA LEU A 429 15.01 -17.88 1.00
C LEU A 429 15.50 -19.17 1.65
N TYR A 430 14.59 -20.12 1.78
CA TYR A 430 14.83 -21.43 2.39
C TYR A 430 14.40 -22.53 1.41
N PRO A 431 15.26 -22.84 0.41
CA PRO A 431 14.95 -23.86 -0.59
C PRO A 431 15.15 -25.27 -0.02
N GLU A 432 14.34 -26.21 -0.47
CA GLU A 432 14.60 -27.64 -0.28
C GLU A 432 15.46 -28.19 -1.43
N LYS A 433 16.28 -29.20 -1.10
CA LYS A 433 16.98 -29.98 -2.11
C LYS A 433 15.99 -30.71 -3.02
N ASN A 434 15.99 -30.39 -4.32
CA ASN A 434 15.28 -31.18 -5.32
C ASN A 434 16.04 -32.50 -5.59
N PRO A 435 15.50 -33.69 -5.23
CA PRO A 435 16.21 -34.96 -5.36
C PRO A 435 16.36 -35.45 -6.81
N ALA A 436 15.62 -34.87 -7.77
CA ALA A 436 15.76 -35.19 -9.19
C ALA A 436 17.01 -34.55 -9.83
N ILE A 437 17.57 -33.49 -9.21
CA ILE A 437 18.75 -32.78 -9.73
C ILE A 437 20.02 -33.43 -9.19
N LYS A 438 20.77 -34.10 -10.09
CA LYS A 438 22.07 -34.71 -9.76
C LYS A 438 23.21 -33.69 -9.93
N GLY A 439 23.83 -33.29 -8.82
CA GLY A 439 25.00 -32.42 -8.80
C GLY A 439 25.66 -32.37 -7.41
N PRO A 440 26.89 -31.83 -7.31
CA PRO A 440 27.58 -31.67 -6.03
C PRO A 440 26.95 -30.56 -5.19
N ALA A 441 26.78 -30.84 -3.89
CA ALA A 441 26.36 -29.90 -2.83
C ALA A 441 25.13 -29.02 -3.15
N ASP A 442 23.96 -29.50 -2.71
CA ASP A 442 22.85 -28.61 -2.32
C ASP A 442 23.39 -27.41 -1.52
N PRO A 443 23.09 -26.16 -1.90
CA PRO A 443 23.57 -24.99 -1.19
C PRO A 443 22.70 -24.69 0.05
N ARG A 444 22.63 -25.70 0.93
CA ARG A 444 22.14 -25.72 2.31
C ARG A 444 20.64 -25.49 2.50
N ALA A 445 19.88 -26.57 2.38
CA ALA A 445 18.69 -26.78 3.21
C ALA A 445 19.01 -26.57 4.72
N ILE A 446 18.01 -26.17 5.51
CA ILE A 446 18.18 -25.93 6.96
C ILE A 446 18.29 -27.27 7.70
N THR A 447 19.51 -27.66 8.10
CA THR A 447 19.74 -28.79 9.01
C THR A 447 20.10 -28.27 10.41
N VAL A 448 19.09 -27.99 11.23
CA VAL A 448 19.29 -27.76 12.68
C VAL A 448 19.26 -29.11 13.40
N THR A 449 20.42 -29.72 13.58
CA THR A 449 20.60 -30.84 14.52
C THR A 449 20.58 -30.29 15.94
N VAL A 450 19.52 -30.59 16.68
CA VAL A 450 19.45 -30.34 18.13
C VAL A 450 20.15 -31.50 18.84
N ASP A 451 21.36 -31.25 19.35
CA ASP A 451 22.13 -32.26 20.09
C ASP A 451 21.51 -32.51 21.48
N PRO A 452 21.30 -33.78 21.92
CA PRO A 452 20.64 -34.07 23.20
C PRO A 452 21.48 -33.74 24.45
N ALA A 453 21.38 -32.49 24.92
CA ALA A 453 21.55 -32.07 26.31
C ALA A 453 22.77 -32.61 27.10
N GLY A 454 23.96 -32.03 26.84
CA GLY A 454 25.12 -32.15 27.74
C GLY A 454 24.94 -31.42 29.08
N THR A 455 24.26 -32.05 30.04
CA THR A 455 24.27 -31.79 31.51
C THR A 455 24.65 -30.37 31.98
N GLY A 456 23.67 -29.44 32.12
CA GLY A 456 24.01 -28.04 32.47
C GLY A 456 22.99 -27.13 33.18
N LYS A 457 21.79 -27.61 33.55
CA LYS A 457 20.61 -26.82 34.03
C LYS A 457 20.05 -25.83 32.99
N PRO A 458 18.71 -25.70 32.83
CA PRO A 458 18.12 -24.62 32.07
C PRO A 458 18.26 -23.29 32.84
N ALA A 459 19.12 -22.40 32.36
CA ALA A 459 19.14 -21.01 32.80
C ALA A 459 17.95 -20.27 32.18
N LEU A 460 16.88 -20.09 32.95
CA LEU A 460 15.68 -19.38 32.51
C LEU A 460 15.91 -17.87 32.65
N ASP A 461 16.62 -17.27 31.69
CA ASP A 461 16.98 -15.85 31.70
C ASP A 461 15.79 -14.98 31.25
N SER A 462 14.85 -14.79 32.18
CA SER A 462 13.62 -14.02 31.96
C SER A 462 13.88 -12.51 32.01
N SER A 463 14.53 -11.97 30.98
CA SER A 463 14.54 -10.53 30.74
C SER A 463 13.15 -10.05 30.30
N SER A 464 12.58 -9.07 31.00
CA SER A 464 11.21 -8.64 30.80
C SER A 464 11.05 -7.78 29.53
N THR A 465 10.23 -8.23 28.58
CA THR A 465 9.99 -7.57 27.29
C THR A 465 9.19 -6.24 27.36
N TRP A 466 9.14 -5.60 28.53
CA TRP A 466 8.64 -4.23 28.70
C TRP A 466 9.68 -3.22 28.22
N GLY A 467 9.98 -3.27 26.91
CA GLY A 467 10.71 -2.19 26.24
C GLY A 467 9.88 -0.91 26.25
N PRO A 468 10.47 0.26 26.61
CA PRO A 468 9.76 1.52 26.56
C PRO A 468 9.35 1.87 25.12
N ALA A 469 8.35 2.75 24.98
CA ALA A 469 7.76 3.09 23.70
C ALA A 469 8.81 3.43 22.62
N VAL A 470 8.66 2.81 21.44
CA VAL A 470 9.48 3.09 20.26
C VAL A 470 9.20 4.49 19.74
N SER A 471 9.92 5.46 20.28
CA SER A 471 9.94 6.83 19.81
C SER A 471 10.46 6.89 18.38
N ALA A 472 9.79 7.68 17.54
CA ALA A 472 10.21 7.93 16.16
C ALA A 472 11.43 8.87 16.15
N GLY A 473 12.62 8.31 16.38
CA GLY A 473 13.87 9.07 16.50
C GLY A 473 15.08 8.19 16.76
N GLY A 474 15.55 7.46 15.73
CA GLY A 474 16.69 6.56 15.86
C GLY A 474 17.34 6.19 14.53
N ALA A 475 18.37 6.94 14.13
CA ALA A 475 19.26 6.57 13.04
C ALA A 475 20.23 5.47 13.51
N GLY A 476 19.71 4.24 13.68
CA GLY A 476 20.51 3.08 14.07
C GLY A 476 21.29 2.52 12.87
N ALA A 477 22.62 2.57 12.93
CA ALA A 477 23.46 1.97 11.91
C ALA A 477 23.28 0.45 11.88
N GLY A 478 22.86 -0.10 10.73
CA GLY A 478 22.88 -1.53 10.48
C GLY A 478 24.32 -2.07 10.40
N PRO A 479 24.54 -3.38 10.63
CA PRO A 479 25.88 -3.95 10.56
C PRO A 479 26.51 -3.76 9.18
N THR A 480 27.67 -3.11 9.15
CA THR A 480 28.43 -2.79 7.94
C THR A 480 29.02 -4.04 7.30
N GLY A 481 28.37 -4.55 6.25
CA GLY A 481 28.75 -5.81 5.58
C GLY A 481 28.15 -5.99 4.19
N GLY A 482 27.95 -4.90 3.45
CA GLY A 482 27.39 -4.90 2.09
C GLY A 482 27.82 -3.65 1.31
N ALA A 483 27.61 -3.66 -0.01
CA ALA A 483 28.04 -2.58 -0.91
C ALA A 483 27.45 -1.21 -0.51
N ALA A 484 28.21 -0.14 -0.77
CA ALA A 484 27.95 1.18 -0.19
C ALA A 484 26.60 1.80 -0.64
N GLY A 485 25.74 2.08 0.35
CA GLY A 485 24.90 3.28 0.35
C GLY A 485 23.76 3.39 -0.66
N VAL A 486 23.30 2.30 -1.29
CA VAL A 486 22.08 2.34 -2.10
C VAL A 486 20.85 2.22 -1.19
N GLU A 487 20.11 3.32 -1.03
CA GLU A 487 18.79 3.30 -0.38
C GLU A 487 17.81 2.52 -1.26
N ILE A 488 17.22 1.46 -0.72
CA ILE A 488 16.27 0.61 -1.46
C ILE A 488 14.97 1.39 -1.63
N SER A 489 14.63 1.77 -2.86
CA SER A 489 13.36 2.46 -3.13
C SER A 489 12.17 1.57 -2.79
N ARG A 490 11.13 2.20 -2.25
CA ARG A 490 9.83 1.58 -1.99
C ARG A 490 8.88 1.63 -3.20
N GLY A 491 9.35 2.13 -4.35
CA GLY A 491 8.58 2.18 -5.60
C GLY A 491 7.77 3.46 -5.82
N TYR A 492 7.50 4.28 -4.78
CA TYR A 492 6.74 5.53 -4.94
C TYR A 492 7.34 6.51 -5.96
N LYS A 493 8.68 6.61 -6.03
CA LYS A 493 9.33 7.47 -7.01
C LYS A 493 9.13 6.90 -8.41
N GLU A 494 9.43 5.62 -8.56
CA GLU A 494 9.35 4.87 -9.82
C GLU A 494 7.92 4.84 -10.38
N GLU A 495 6.90 4.76 -9.51
CA GLU A 495 5.48 4.85 -9.85
C GLU A 495 5.11 6.21 -10.44
N ILE A 496 5.55 7.30 -9.80
CA ILE A 496 5.31 8.67 -10.27
C ILE A 496 6.08 8.96 -11.56
N GLU A 497 7.31 8.46 -11.69
CA GLU A 497 8.12 8.57 -12.92
C GLU A 497 7.49 7.78 -14.08
N ASP A 498 7.07 6.54 -13.86
CA ASP A 498 6.42 5.71 -14.90
C ASP A 498 5.05 6.27 -15.30
N PHE A 499 4.25 6.74 -14.33
CA PHE A 499 2.98 7.43 -14.61
C PHE A 499 3.20 8.66 -15.49
N ALA A 500 4.16 9.52 -15.14
CA ALA A 500 4.50 10.70 -15.93
C ALA A 500 5.04 10.33 -17.33
N PHE A 501 5.80 9.24 -17.44
CA PHE A 501 6.25 8.71 -18.71
C PHE A 501 5.08 8.21 -19.57
N CYS A 502 4.10 7.50 -18.99
CA CYS A 502 2.87 7.11 -19.70
C CYS A 502 2.09 8.32 -20.24
N VAL A 503 1.95 9.38 -19.43
CA VAL A 503 1.30 10.64 -19.85
C VAL A 503 2.02 11.29 -21.03
N ARG A 504 3.36 11.15 -21.13
CA ARG A 504 4.14 11.67 -22.25
C ARG A 504 4.18 10.76 -23.48
N GLN A 505 4.02 9.44 -23.30
CA GLN A 505 3.89 8.47 -24.39
C GLN A 505 2.45 8.32 -24.92
N TRP A 506 1.48 9.05 -24.35
CA TRP A 506 0.06 8.92 -24.69
C TRP A 506 -0.25 9.32 -26.14
N GLN A 507 -0.79 8.37 -26.93
CA GLN A 507 -0.99 8.56 -28.36
C GLN A 507 -2.44 8.94 -28.69
N LYS A 508 -2.66 10.18 -29.14
CA LYS A 508 -4.01 10.65 -29.52
C LYS A 508 -4.58 9.82 -30.68
N GLY A 509 -5.70 9.14 -30.44
CA GLY A 509 -6.41 8.32 -31.44
C GLY A 509 -6.03 6.84 -31.42
N LEU A 510 -5.05 6.43 -30.60
CA LEU A 510 -4.82 5.01 -30.29
C LEU A 510 -5.85 4.53 -29.26
N GLU A 511 -6.39 3.34 -29.48
CA GLU A 511 -7.34 2.66 -28.60
C GLU A 511 -6.79 2.51 -27.17
N TYR A 512 -7.62 2.76 -26.15
CA TYR A 512 -7.21 2.81 -24.74
C TYR A 512 -6.37 1.58 -24.33
N LYS A 513 -6.84 0.38 -24.65
CA LYS A 513 -6.20 -0.90 -24.31
C LYS A 513 -4.93 -1.23 -25.13
N LYS A 514 -4.50 -0.33 -26.02
CA LYS A 514 -3.23 -0.39 -26.77
C LYS A 514 -2.24 0.70 -26.37
N GLN A 515 -2.63 1.61 -25.47
CA GLN A 515 -1.75 2.64 -24.92
C GLN A 515 -0.71 2.03 -23.98
N ARG A 516 0.42 2.73 -23.77
CA ARG A 516 1.32 2.40 -22.66
C ARG A 516 0.69 2.91 -21.36
N LEU A 517 0.03 2.02 -20.63
CA LEU A 517 -0.49 2.29 -19.29
C LEU A 517 0.59 2.03 -18.21
N PRO A 518 0.44 2.61 -17.01
CA PRO A 518 1.28 2.29 -15.84
C PRO A 518 1.11 0.83 -15.40
N ARG A 519 1.94 0.37 -14.46
CA ARG A 519 1.93 -1.03 -14.00
C ARG A 519 0.68 -1.43 -13.21
N CYS A 520 0.09 -0.50 -12.46
CA CYS A 520 -1.18 -0.69 -11.75
C CYS A 520 -2.26 0.27 -12.30
N PRO A 521 -2.82 -0.01 -13.49
CA PRO A 521 -3.95 0.74 -14.02
C PRO A 521 -5.23 0.41 -13.24
N GLY A 522 -6.28 1.19 -13.45
CA GLY A 522 -7.57 1.02 -12.78
C GLY A 522 -8.10 -0.42 -12.77
N GLU A 523 -8.01 -1.14 -13.89
CA GLU A 523 -8.50 -2.52 -14.00
C GLU A 523 -7.72 -3.53 -13.13
N VAL A 524 -6.42 -3.31 -12.90
CA VAL A 524 -5.60 -4.15 -12.01
C VAL A 524 -5.95 -3.85 -10.56
N ALA A 525 -5.92 -2.58 -10.17
CA ALA A 525 -6.23 -2.15 -8.80
C ALA A 525 -7.68 -2.46 -8.38
N MET A 526 -8.60 -2.56 -9.36
CA MET A 526 -9.97 -2.99 -9.13
C MET A 526 -10.05 -4.44 -8.64
N VAL A 527 -9.11 -5.32 -9.02
CA VAL A 527 -9.02 -6.69 -8.49
C VAL A 527 -8.78 -6.63 -6.98
N ASP A 528 -7.74 -5.93 -6.54
CA ASP A 528 -7.40 -5.83 -5.11
C ASP A 528 -8.49 -5.09 -4.31
N ALA A 529 -9.18 -4.13 -4.94
CA ALA A 529 -10.37 -3.48 -4.37
C ALA A 529 -11.54 -4.44 -4.17
N ILE A 530 -11.87 -5.27 -5.17
CA ILE A 530 -12.91 -6.31 -5.05
C ILE A 530 -12.55 -7.30 -3.94
N ILE A 531 -11.28 -7.71 -3.85
CA ILE A 531 -10.79 -8.64 -2.82
C ILE A 531 -10.95 -8.03 -1.42
N ALA A 532 -10.49 -6.80 -1.21
CA ALA A 532 -10.56 -6.10 0.08
C ALA A 532 -12.00 -5.78 0.53
N LEU A 533 -12.85 -5.31 -0.39
CA LEU A 533 -14.24 -4.93 -0.08
C LEU A 533 -15.14 -6.16 0.12
N THR A 534 -14.94 -7.23 -0.65
CA THR A 534 -15.67 -8.51 -0.44
C THR A 534 -15.26 -9.15 0.89
N ALA A 535 -14.01 -8.98 1.33
CA ALA A 535 -13.57 -9.45 2.64
C ALA A 535 -14.28 -8.74 3.81
N ASN A 536 -14.47 -7.42 3.73
CA ASN A 536 -15.31 -6.68 4.69
C ASN A 536 -16.73 -7.27 4.75
N GLN A 537 -17.35 -7.52 3.59
CA GLN A 537 -18.68 -8.15 3.55
C GLN A 537 -18.69 -9.58 4.15
N ALA A 538 -17.66 -10.39 3.89
CA ALA A 538 -17.55 -11.75 4.41
C ALA A 538 -17.45 -11.77 5.94
N MET A 539 -16.69 -10.84 6.53
CA MET A 539 -16.58 -10.66 7.99
C MET A 539 -17.90 -10.17 8.60
N GLN A 540 -18.55 -9.17 7.99
CA GLN A 540 -19.84 -8.63 8.44
C GLN A 540 -20.96 -9.68 8.40
N LYS A 541 -21.08 -10.43 7.29
CA LYS A 541 -22.07 -11.50 7.09
C LYS A 541 -21.72 -12.79 7.85
N ARG A 542 -20.45 -12.94 8.28
CA ARG A 542 -19.86 -14.15 8.87
C ARG A 542 -20.03 -15.39 7.98
N GLN A 543 -19.75 -15.22 6.69
CA GLN A 543 -20.00 -16.21 5.64
C GLN A 543 -18.81 -16.31 4.68
N ARG A 544 -18.61 -17.50 4.09
CA ARG A 544 -17.75 -17.67 2.92
C ARG A 544 -18.43 -17.04 1.71
N ILE A 545 -17.75 -16.12 1.03
CA ILE A 545 -18.22 -15.50 -0.22
C ILE A 545 -17.35 -15.99 -1.37
N GLU A 546 -17.98 -16.49 -2.43
CA GLU A 546 -17.30 -16.87 -3.68
C GLU A 546 -17.21 -15.67 -4.63
N PHE A 547 -16.05 -15.51 -5.26
CA PHE A 547 -15.80 -14.43 -6.23
C PHE A 547 -16.28 -14.83 -7.63
N LYS A 548 -17.24 -14.05 -8.15
CA LYS A 548 -17.79 -14.20 -9.50
C LYS A 548 -16.90 -13.46 -10.51
N ASP A 549 -16.54 -14.11 -11.62
CA ASP A 549 -15.63 -13.50 -12.61
C ASP A 549 -16.17 -12.18 -13.21
N ALA A 550 -17.50 -12.03 -13.30
CA ALA A 550 -18.17 -10.80 -13.74
C ALA A 550 -17.94 -9.59 -12.79
N TRP A 551 -17.53 -9.82 -11.54
CA TRP A 551 -17.14 -8.72 -10.66
C TRP A 551 -15.86 -8.03 -11.13
N PHE A 552 -14.94 -8.76 -11.77
CA PHE A 552 -13.65 -8.23 -12.23
C PHE A 552 -13.68 -7.62 -13.65
N ASP A 553 -14.78 -7.73 -14.40
CA ASP A 553 -14.98 -6.99 -15.66
C ASP A 553 -15.63 -5.62 -15.37
N PRO A 554 -14.98 -4.48 -15.67
CA PRO A 554 -15.54 -3.16 -15.40
C PRO A 554 -16.77 -2.83 -16.27
N ASN A 555 -17.04 -3.61 -17.33
CA ASN A 555 -18.18 -3.43 -18.22
C ASN A 555 -19.43 -4.24 -17.78
N LYS A 556 -19.33 -5.02 -16.70
CA LYS A 556 -20.48 -5.72 -16.09
C LYS A 556 -21.02 -4.93 -14.92
N THR A 557 -22.35 -4.89 -14.80
CA THR A 557 -23.04 -4.31 -13.63
C THR A 557 -23.00 -5.21 -12.39
N ASP A 558 -22.57 -6.47 -12.53
CA ASP A 558 -22.46 -7.43 -11.44
C ASP A 558 -21.51 -6.95 -10.33
N VAL A 559 -22.00 -6.93 -9.09
CA VAL A 559 -21.26 -6.64 -7.85
C VAL A 559 -21.73 -7.60 -6.74
N PRO A 560 -21.04 -7.68 -5.58
CA PRO A 560 -21.52 -8.46 -4.44
C PRO A 560 -22.73 -7.80 -3.75
N ASP A 561 -23.62 -8.62 -3.18
CA ASP A 561 -24.84 -8.13 -2.52
C ASP A 561 -24.52 -7.19 -1.35
N GLY A 562 -25.00 -5.95 -1.36
CA GLY A 562 -24.64 -4.94 -0.35
C GLY A 562 -23.46 -4.05 -0.74
N ASP A 563 -23.15 -3.94 -2.04
CA ASP A 563 -22.46 -2.78 -2.60
C ASP A 563 -23.38 -1.54 -2.46
N THR A 564 -23.24 -0.79 -1.36
CA THR A 564 -24.18 0.26 -0.93
C THR A 564 -23.90 1.62 -1.57
N THR A 565 -24.89 2.53 -1.51
CA THR A 565 -24.73 3.95 -1.87
C THR A 565 -23.56 4.58 -1.10
N PRO A 566 -22.62 5.27 -1.77
CA PRO A 566 -21.52 5.96 -1.10
C PRO A 566 -21.99 7.24 -0.38
N LYS A 567 -21.26 7.66 0.67
CA LYS A 567 -21.53 8.91 1.42
C LYS A 567 -21.59 10.16 0.53
N ILE A 568 -20.83 10.17 -0.57
CA ILE A 568 -20.79 11.28 -1.54
C ILE A 568 -21.24 10.80 -2.93
N PRO A 569 -22.27 11.41 -3.54
CA PRO A 569 -22.73 11.06 -4.88
C PRO A 569 -21.70 11.31 -5.99
N VAL A 570 -21.67 10.40 -6.97
CA VAL A 570 -20.82 10.46 -8.16
C VAL A 570 -21.70 10.47 -9.42
N ALA A 571 -21.28 11.25 -10.44
CA ALA A 571 -21.98 11.40 -11.72
C ALA A 571 -21.70 10.25 -12.69
#